data_AF-A0A7X0DXZ6-F1
#
_entry.id   AF-A0A7X0DXZ6-F1
#
_cell.length_a   1.000
_cell.length_b   1.000
_cell.length_c   1.000
_cell.angle_alpha   90.00
_cell.angle_beta   90.00
_cell.angle_gamma   90.00
#
_symmetry.space_group_name_H-M   'P 1'
#
loop_
_entity.id
_entity.type
_entity.pdbx_description
1 polymer ?
#
loop_
_entity_poly.entity_id
_entity_poly.type
_entity_poly.pdbx_seq_one_letter_code
_entity_poly.pdbx_strand_id
1 'polypeptide(L)' 'MPNLYIIAGCNGAGKTTASFTVLPEILNCNQFVNADNIAVGISPFDPESVAIEAGRVMLARIENF' A
#
# COMPACT_ATOMS: atom_id res chain seq x y z
N MET A 1 -16.95 -8.85 -10.09
CA MET A 1 -16.56 -7.47 -10.46
C MET A 1 -15.60 -6.96 -9.39
N PRO A 2 -14.49 -6.30 -9.74
CA PRO A 2 -13.60 -5.72 -8.75
C PRO A 2 -14.26 -4.49 -8.09
N ASN A 3 -13.98 -4.29 -6.80
CA ASN A 3 -14.41 -3.11 -6.06
C ASN A 3 -13.25 -2.10 -5.98
N LEU A 4 -13.53 -0.83 -6.26
CA LEU A 4 -12.56 0.26 -6.08
C LEU A 4 -13.01 1.12 -4.90
N TYR A 5 -12.16 1.20 -3.88
CA TYR A 5 -12.37 2.07 -2.73
C TYR A 5 -11.33 3.18 -2.73
N ILE A 6 -11.76 4.42 -2.52
CA ILE A 6 -10.87 5.58 -2.47
C ILE A 6 -11.01 6.21 -1.07
N ILE A 7 -9.91 6.22 -0.32
CA ILE A 7 -9.80 6.94 0.95
C ILE A 7 -9.10 8.27 0.67
N ALA A 8 -9.84 9.38 0.70
CA ALA A 8 -9.35 10.72 0.37
C ALA A 8 -9.46 11.69 1.57
N GLY A 9 -8.72 12.80 1.50
CA GLY A 9 -8.62 13.79 2.58
C GLY A 9 -7.27 14.51 2.61
N CYS A 10 -7.16 15.61 3.36
CA CYS A 10 -5.93 16.40 3.47
C CYS A 10 -4.77 15.61 4.11
N ASN A 11 -3.54 16.12 3.99
CA ASN A 11 -2.39 15.58 4.73
C ASN A 11 -2.67 15.69 6.24
N GLY A 12 -2.32 14.65 6.99
CA GLY A 12 -2.62 14.58 8.42
C GLY A 12 -4.07 14.19 8.78
N ALA A 13 -4.98 14.02 7.81
CA ALA A 13 -6.38 13.63 8.08
C ALA A 13 -6.56 12.17 8.57
N GLY A 14 -5.47 11.42 8.79
CA GLY A 14 -5.52 10.05 9.30
C GLY A 14 -5.86 8.97 8.26
N LYS A 15 -5.79 9.26 6.95
CA LYS A 15 -6.12 8.30 5.87
C LYS A 15 -5.39 6.96 6.02
N THR A 16 -4.08 6.99 6.22
CA THR A 16 -3.25 5.79 6.37
C THR A 16 -3.62 5.03 7.64
N THR A 17 -3.80 5.73 8.76
CA THR A 17 -4.24 5.13 10.03
C THR A 17 -5.60 4.45 9.88
N ALA A 18 -6.56 5.13 9.25
CA ALA A 18 -7.89 4.58 9.00
C ALA A 18 -7.84 3.38 8.05
N SER A 19 -6.99 3.40 7.02
CA SER A 19 -6.85 2.27 6.09
C SER A 19 -6.40 0.98 6.80
N PHE A 20 -5.56 1.06 7.82
CA PHE A 20 -5.14 -0.13 8.58
C PHE A 20 -6.26 -0.77 9.40
N THR A 21 -7.32 -0.02 9.74
CA THR A 21 -8.51 -0.56 10.42
C THR A 21 -9.59 -0.96 9.41
N VAL A 22 -9.91 -0.07 8.47
CA VAL A 22 -11.00 -0.24 7.49
C VAL A 22 -10.73 -1.42 6.53
N LEU A 23 -9.48 -1.57 6.06
CA LEU A 23 -9.15 -2.64 5.11
C LEU A 23 -9.43 -4.04 5.68
N PRO A 24 -8.88 -4.44 6.84
CA PRO A 24 -9.15 -5.76 7.40
C PRO A 24 -10.56 -5.89 7.99
N GLU A 25 -11.04 -4.92 8.77
CA GLU A 25 -12.26 -5.10 9.57
C GLU A 25 -13.55 -4.88 8.77
N ILE A 26 -13.54 -3.96 7.79
CA ILE A 26 -14.74 -3.57 7.05
C ILE A 26 -14.74 -4.19 5.65
N LEU A 27 -13.59 -4.13 4.98
CA LEU A 27 -13.46 -4.56 3.59
C LEU A 27 -12.98 -6.01 3.46
N ASN A 28 -12.68 -6.69 4.57
CA ASN A 28 -12.13 -8.06 4.61
C ASN A 28 -10.90 -8.22 3.70
N CYS A 29 -10.11 -7.14 3.56
CA CYS A 29 -8.92 -7.08 2.74
C CYS A 29 -7.69 -7.43 3.59
N ASN A 30 -7.32 -8.71 3.56
CA ASN A 30 -6.22 -9.26 4.36
C ASN A 30 -4.82 -9.08 3.71
N GLN A 31 -4.77 -8.56 2.48
CA GLN A 31 -3.53 -8.33 1.75
C GLN A 31 -3.43 -6.86 1.37
N PHE A 32 -2.53 -6.13 2.03
CA PHE A 32 -2.20 -4.76 1.71
C PHE A 32 -0.88 -4.71 0.96
N VAL A 33 -0.91 -4.30 -0.32
CA VAL A 33 0.28 -4.19 -1.16
C VAL A 33 0.53 -2.72 -1.45
N ASN A 34 1.66 -2.18 -0.99
CA ASN A 34 2.01 -0.77 -1.10
C ASN A 34 3.51 -0.63 -1.42
N ALA A 35 3.84 0.15 -2.45
CA ALA A 35 5.21 0.31 -2.92
C ALA A 35 6.13 1.00 -1.89
N ASP A 36 5.65 1.97 -1.12
CA ASP A 36 6.46 2.68 -0.14
C ASP A 36 6.90 1.75 1.00
N ASN A 37 5.98 0.92 1.50
CA ASN A 37 6.29 -0.10 2.52
C ASN A 37 7.28 -1.15 1.99
N ILE A 38 7.17 -1.53 0.71
CA ILE A 38 8.12 -2.44 0.06
C ILE A 38 9.49 -1.77 -0.05
N ALA A 39 9.54 -0.50 -0.48
CA ALA A 39 10.79 0.26 -0.61
C ALA A 39 11.53 0.39 0.72
N VAL A 40 10.81 0.68 1.81
CA VAL A 40 11.37 0.70 3.18
C VAL A 40 11.90 -0.68 3.59
N GLY A 41 11.25 -1.77 3.16
CA GLY A 41 11.73 -3.13 3.39
C GLY A 41 13.01 -3.48 2.61
N ILE A 42 13.19 -2.92 1.42
CA ILE A 42 14.38 -3.14 0.56
C ILE A 42 15.55 -2.27 1.03
N SER A 43 15.33 -0.97 1.24
CA SER A 43 16.33 0.01 1.64
C SER A 43 15.78 0.91 2.76
N PRO A 44 15.92 0.49 4.03
CA PRO A 44 15.29 1.19 5.15
C PRO A 44 15.86 2.59 5.42
N PHE A 45 17.08 2.88 4.97
CA PHE A 45 17.75 4.17 5.14
C PHE A 45 17.70 5.06 3.90
N ASP A 46 17.34 4.50 2.75
CA ASP A 46 17.20 5.24 1.49
C ASP A 46 16.12 4.59 0.60
N PRO A 47 14.83 4.69 0.97
CA PRO A 47 13.74 4.05 0.22
C PRO A 47 13.54 4.65 -1.17
N GLU A 48 13.85 5.94 -1.34
CA GLU A 48 13.66 6.65 -2.61
C GLU A 48 14.53 6.07 -3.73
N SER A 49 15.76 5.63 -3.43
CA SER A 49 16.64 5.03 -4.44
C SER A 49 16.12 3.71 -5.02
N VAL A 50 15.21 3.02 -4.32
CA VAL A 50 14.63 1.74 -4.73
C VAL A 50 13.14 1.85 -5.12
N ALA A 51 12.61 3.07 -5.27
CA ALA A 51 11.19 3.29 -5.54
C ALA A 51 10.66 2.57 -6.80
N ILE A 52 11.44 2.58 -7.89
CA ILE A 52 11.05 1.89 -9.14
C ILE A 52 11.06 0.37 -8.96
N GLU A 53 12.04 -0.17 -8.22
CA GLU A 53 12.11 -1.61 -7.94
C GLU A 53 10.94 -2.07 -7.08
N ALA A 54 10.66 -1.34 -6.00
CA ALA A 54 9.53 -1.60 -5.12
C ALA A 54 8.20 -1.53 -5.87
N GLY A 55 8.04 -0.58 -6.79
CA GLY A 55 6.87 -0.48 -7.67
C GLY A 55 6.70 -1.70 -8.58
N ARG A 56 7.78 -2.25 -9.14
CA ARG A 56 7.73 -3.49 -9.92
C ARG A 56 7.31 -4.69 -9.07
N VAL A 57 7.85 -4.81 -7.86
CA VAL A 57 7.47 -5.86 -6.90
C VAL A 57 5.98 -5.73 -6.53
N MET A 58 5.50 -4.50 -6.29
CA MET A 58 4.09 -4.23 -6.00
C MET A 58 3.18 -4.71 -7.12
N LEU A 59 3.49 -4.36 -8.38
CA LEU A 59 2.71 -4.77 -9.55
C LEU A 59 2.73 -6.29 -9.74
N ALA A 60 3.90 -6.91 -9.67
CA ALA A 60 4.03 -8.36 -9.76
C ALA A 60 3.24 -9.07 -8.65
N ARG A 61 3.17 -8.50 -7.45
CA ARG A 61 2.38 -9.05 -6.35
C ARG A 61 0.88 -8.97 -6.65
N ILE A 62 0.41 -7.87 -7.23
CA ILE A 62 -1.01 -7.68 -7.63
C ILE A 62 -1.40 -8.64 -8.77
N GLU A 63 -0.53 -8.84 -9.77
CA GLU A 63 -0.80 -9.73 -10.93
C GLU A 63 -0.85 -11.22 -10.56
N ASN A 64 -0.10 -11.64 -9.54
CA ASN A 64 -0.04 -13.04 -9.10
C ASN A 64 -1.16 -13.43 -8.11
N PHE A 65 -2.22 -12.64 -8.00
CA PHE A 65 -3.41 -12.91 -7.19
C PHE A 65 -4.66 -13.01 -8.07
#